data_AF-A0A3D2K038-F1
#
_entry.id   AF-A0A3D2K038-F1
#
_cell.length_a   1.000
_cell.length_b   1.000
_cell.length_c   1.000
_cell.angle_alpha   90.00
_cell.angle_beta   90.00
_cell.angle_gamma   90.00
#
_symmetry.space_group_name_H-M   'P 1'
#
loop_
_entity.id
_entity.type
_entity.pdbx_description
1 polymer ?
#
loop_
_entity_poly.entity_id
_entity_poly.type
_entity_poly.pdbx_seq_one_letter_code
_entity_poly.pdbx_strand_id
1 'polypeptide(L)'
;MNDIVLGAGLGTAEVDASPMALYNALKYNYPDLTETTLLIDIGAKTCNLIYLEGNRMFTRSVAVGGASISTAIAKEYGVSFSEAESQKCSNGMVALNTVHTSQLDEPTAALATVIRNALGKLPAEIARTTNYFRSQHGGKAPKQVLLAGGGANLPHVAEFFHEKLRLPVEFFNPLKMVSVGKDIDIDQVSTQAHVLGELVGLALREVGKAPLEIDLVPDVVSRERDIERRKPFLLAAAVILLVGLGAWAWTNTSDNNDAAVKVQVLEADIDGLDKFHGPLQKLAKKEAGLNRRSNQLIDAQQARVLWVDIIDDLGLHFVNDNVWLFDFDPVVGNDINAQSIVTSDFHNSSGDKSGMAPIKISMPTKPGRPKRGRPAPAPTKVMINAIRVQGYWRKGSDGHESVYKLLERLRQGSEFFNVPANEKAVVTLPDQIEEDNFASPFVLILPLKNPIPAPIK
;
A
#
# COMPACT_ATOMS: atom_id res chain seq x y z
N MET A 1 31.66 7.32 -34.75
CA MET A 1 31.65 8.80 -34.60
C MET A 1 31.79 9.21 -33.15
N ASN A 2 30.95 8.70 -32.24
CA ASN A 2 31.06 9.01 -30.80
C ASN A 2 32.48 8.75 -30.23
N ASP A 3 33.11 7.63 -30.59
CA ASP A 3 34.46 7.28 -30.12
C ASP A 3 35.54 8.29 -30.54
N ILE A 4 35.36 8.97 -31.68
CA ILE A 4 36.30 9.99 -32.14
C ILE A 4 36.17 11.25 -31.28
N VAL A 5 34.94 11.63 -30.91
CA VAL A 5 34.68 12.77 -30.03
C VAL A 5 35.22 12.48 -28.62
N LEU A 6 34.96 11.27 -28.10
CA LEU A 6 35.50 10.81 -26.82
C LEU A 6 37.03 10.75 -26.83
N GLY A 7 37.63 10.27 -27.93
CA GLY A 7 39.08 10.23 -28.11
C GLY A 7 39.74 11.61 -28.13
N ALA A 8 39.00 12.67 -28.45
CA ALA A 8 39.46 14.05 -28.35
C ALA A 8 39.29 14.65 -26.94
N GLY A 9 38.83 13.88 -25.96
CA GLY A 9 38.57 14.34 -24.60
C GLY A 9 37.29 15.17 -24.46
N LEU A 10 36.41 15.14 -25.46
CA LEU A 10 35.12 15.83 -25.46
C LEU A 10 33.99 14.84 -25.19
N GLY A 11 32.97 15.28 -24.46
CA GLY A 11 31.71 14.56 -24.37
C GLY A 11 30.83 14.91 -25.57
N THR A 12 30.11 13.93 -26.14
CA THR A 12 28.99 14.28 -27.01
C THR A 12 27.86 14.80 -26.14
N ALA A 13 27.21 15.89 -26.55
CA ALA A 13 25.98 16.41 -25.94
C ALA A 13 24.77 16.06 -26.80
N GLU A 14 24.84 16.30 -28.10
CA GLU A 14 23.75 16.02 -29.03
C GLU A 14 24.29 15.48 -30.35
N VAL A 15 23.45 14.75 -31.08
CA VAL A 15 23.77 14.28 -32.44
C VAL A 15 22.63 14.69 -33.36
N ASP A 16 22.98 15.40 -34.44
CA ASP A 16 22.04 15.90 -35.43
C ASP A 16 22.44 15.45 -36.84
N ALA A 17 21.51 15.61 -37.79
CA ALA A 17 21.77 15.50 -39.21
C ALA A 17 22.09 16.89 -39.80
N SER A 18 23.14 16.97 -40.63
CA SER A 18 23.59 18.22 -41.28
C SER A 18 22.47 19.07 -41.89
N PRO A 19 21.49 18.53 -42.65
CA PRO A 19 20.44 19.36 -43.23
C PRO A 19 19.49 19.98 -42.20
N MET A 20 19.32 19.34 -41.04
CA MET A 20 18.48 19.84 -39.93
C MET A 20 19.18 20.99 -39.21
N ALA A 21 20.48 20.85 -38.95
CA ALA A 21 21.30 21.94 -38.42
C ALA A 21 21.28 23.16 -39.35
N LEU A 22 21.47 22.97 -40.66
CA LEU A 22 21.37 24.06 -41.65
C LEU A 22 19.99 24.73 -41.66
N TYR A 23 18.91 23.95 -41.54
CA TYR A 23 17.57 24.49 -41.41
C TYR A 23 17.42 25.37 -40.17
N ASN A 24 17.92 24.92 -39.02
CA ASN A 24 17.89 25.67 -37.77
C ASN A 24 18.63 27.00 -37.90
N ALA A 25 19.83 26.99 -38.51
CA ALA A 25 20.59 28.21 -38.78
C ALA A 25 19.83 29.16 -39.72
N LEU A 26 19.21 28.64 -40.78
CA LEU A 26 18.45 29.43 -41.75
C LEU A 26 17.25 30.10 -41.08
N LYS A 27 16.42 29.32 -40.38
CA LYS A 27 15.18 29.80 -39.77
C LYS A 27 15.45 30.82 -38.66
N TYR A 28 16.52 30.62 -37.88
CA TYR A 28 16.92 31.55 -36.83
C TYR A 28 17.43 32.88 -37.39
N ASN A 29 18.28 32.85 -38.42
CA ASN A 29 18.90 34.07 -38.97
C ASN A 29 18.01 34.85 -39.92
N TYR A 30 16.98 34.21 -40.47
CA TYR A 30 16.08 34.80 -41.44
C TYR A 30 14.60 34.55 -41.06
N PRO A 31 14.12 35.10 -39.92
CA PRO A 31 12.76 34.85 -39.44
C PRO A 31 11.68 35.42 -40.36
N ASP A 32 12.01 36.47 -41.12
CA ASP A 32 11.06 37.20 -41.99
C ASP A 32 10.92 36.58 -43.40
N LEU A 33 11.45 35.37 -43.64
CA LEU A 33 11.29 34.66 -44.90
C LEU A 33 9.85 34.20 -45.09
N THR A 34 9.08 34.99 -45.84
CA THR A 34 7.69 34.68 -46.23
C THR A 34 7.60 33.83 -47.50
N GLU A 35 8.58 33.99 -48.39
CA GLU A 35 8.62 33.32 -49.69
C GLU A 35 9.41 32.01 -49.64
N THR A 36 9.05 31.07 -50.53
CA THR A 36 9.76 29.80 -50.63
C THR A 36 11.22 30.04 -51.00
N THR A 37 12.14 29.61 -50.14
CA THR A 37 13.57 29.81 -50.29
C THR A 37 14.26 28.46 -50.43
N LEU A 38 15.16 28.35 -51.41
CA LEU A 38 15.99 27.16 -51.61
C LEU A 38 17.40 27.44 -51.07
N LEU A 39 17.79 26.77 -49.99
CA LEU A 39 19.16 26.72 -49.53
C LEU A 39 19.88 25.55 -50.21
N ILE A 40 20.99 25.85 -50.89
CA ILE A 40 21.86 24.88 -51.56
C ILE A 40 23.17 24.85 -50.81
N ASP A 41 23.37 23.81 -50.01
CA ASP A 41 24.64 23.57 -49.33
C ASP A 41 25.51 22.62 -50.17
N ILE A 42 26.63 23.12 -50.69
CA ILE A 42 27.55 22.38 -51.54
C ILE A 42 28.71 21.87 -50.69
N GLY A 43 28.53 20.71 -50.09
CA GLY A 43 29.56 20.00 -49.35
C GLY A 43 30.59 19.31 -50.25
N ALA A 44 31.54 18.59 -49.65
CA ALA A 44 32.58 17.87 -50.40
C ALA A 44 32.01 16.69 -51.19
N LYS A 45 31.26 15.78 -50.55
CA LYS A 45 30.73 14.57 -51.22
C LYS A 45 29.31 14.72 -51.72
N THR A 46 28.49 15.47 -50.99
CA THR A 46 27.06 15.63 -51.21
C THR A 46 26.69 17.09 -51.25
N CYS A 47 25.57 17.40 -51.90
CA CYS A 47 24.93 18.70 -51.87
C CYS A 47 23.55 18.56 -51.22
N ASN A 48 23.29 19.33 -50.16
CA ASN A 48 22.02 19.33 -49.47
C ASN A 48 21.12 20.43 -50.03
N LEU A 49 19.94 20.04 -50.51
CA LEU A 49 18.91 20.96 -50.96
C LEU A 49 17.86 21.09 -49.86
N ILE A 50 17.65 22.29 -49.34
CA ILE A 50 16.67 22.56 -48.29
C ILE A 50 15.69 23.61 -48.80
N TYR A 51 14.42 23.24 -48.89
CA TYR A 51 13.32 24.10 -49.27
C TYR A 51 12.60 24.55 -48.00
N LEU A 52 12.61 25.85 -47.75
CA LEU A 52 11.90 26.48 -46.65
C LEU A 52 10.68 27.22 -47.19
N GLU A 53 9.48 26.88 -46.70
CA GLU A 53 8.24 27.61 -46.99
C GLU A 53 7.46 27.83 -45.69
N GLY A 54 7.56 29.03 -45.13
CA GLY A 54 7.00 29.35 -43.81
C GLY A 54 7.65 28.47 -42.73
N ASN A 55 6.90 27.54 -42.15
CA ASN A 55 7.40 26.54 -41.20
C ASN A 55 7.59 25.15 -41.82
N ARG A 56 7.25 24.97 -43.11
CA ARG A 56 7.45 23.68 -43.80
C ARG A 56 8.89 23.59 -44.30
N MET A 57 9.50 22.45 -44.03
CA MET A 57 10.81 22.09 -44.54
C MET A 57 10.67 20.87 -45.45
N PHE A 58 11.38 20.88 -46.57
CA PHE A 58 11.67 19.68 -47.35
C PHE A 58 13.16 19.66 -47.64
N THR A 59 13.79 18.50 -47.50
CA THR A 59 15.20 18.35 -47.83
C THR A 59 15.48 17.11 -48.67
N ARG A 60 16.45 17.22 -49.57
CA ARG A 60 16.99 16.11 -50.35
C ARG A 60 18.50 16.31 -50.50
N SER A 61 19.26 15.28 -50.13
CA SER A 61 20.70 15.23 -50.40
C SER A 61 20.96 14.60 -51.75
N VAL A 62 21.76 15.27 -52.58
CA VAL A 62 22.21 14.81 -53.89
C VAL A 62 23.66 14.35 -53.77
N ALA A 63 23.99 13.19 -54.34
CA ALA A 63 25.34 12.62 -54.34
C ALA A 63 26.29 13.30 -55.35
N VAL A 64 26.25 14.63 -55.41
CA VAL A 64 27.11 15.48 -56.22
C VAL A 64 27.57 16.63 -55.32
N GLY A 65 28.87 16.71 -55.05
CA GLY A 65 29.48 17.78 -54.26
C GLY A 65 30.80 18.26 -54.85
N GLY A 66 31.54 19.08 -54.11
CA GLY A 66 32.81 19.67 -54.55
C GLY A 66 33.88 18.65 -54.99
N ALA A 67 33.90 17.44 -54.43
CA ALA A 67 34.82 16.37 -54.82
C ALA A 67 34.59 15.88 -56.25
N SER A 68 33.38 16.03 -56.80
CA SER A 68 33.10 15.72 -58.20
C SER A 68 33.83 16.68 -59.15
N ILE A 69 34.01 17.93 -58.74
CA ILE A 69 34.78 18.95 -59.46
C ILE A 69 36.27 18.57 -59.43
N SER A 70 36.80 18.28 -58.25
CA SER A 70 38.20 17.89 -58.07
C SER A 70 38.53 16.60 -58.83
N THR A 71 37.60 15.65 -58.87
CA THR A 71 37.75 14.42 -59.68
C THR A 71 37.76 14.71 -61.17
N ALA A 72 36.92 15.65 -61.64
CA ALA A 72 36.91 16.06 -63.04
C ALA A 72 38.23 16.75 -63.44
N ILE A 73 38.75 17.63 -62.57
CA ILE A 73 40.06 18.27 -62.76
C ILE A 73 41.18 17.23 -62.78
N ALA A 74 41.22 16.33 -61.79
CA ALA A 74 42.23 15.26 -61.71
C ALA A 74 42.25 14.42 -63.00
N LYS A 75 41.07 14.09 -63.52
CA LYS A 75 40.94 13.31 -64.76
C LYS A 75 41.40 14.09 -66.00
N GLU A 76 41.02 15.36 -66.12
CA GLU A 76 41.35 16.18 -67.28
C GLU A 76 42.85 16.46 -67.36
N TYR A 77 43.48 16.78 -66.22
CA TYR A 77 44.88 17.17 -66.15
C TYR A 77 45.83 15.99 -65.83
N GLY A 78 45.31 14.79 -65.56
CA GLY A 78 46.11 13.61 -65.22
C GLY A 78 46.89 13.74 -63.90
N VAL A 79 46.38 14.54 -62.95
CA VAL A 79 47.02 14.82 -61.65
C VAL A 79 46.36 14.06 -60.51
N SER A 80 46.99 14.03 -59.34
CA SER A 80 46.38 13.43 -58.16
C SER A 80 45.16 14.22 -57.67
N PHE A 81 44.27 13.57 -56.90
CA PHE A 81 43.10 14.25 -56.30
C PHE A 81 43.51 15.43 -55.41
N SER A 82 44.61 15.28 -54.65
CA SER A 82 45.10 16.33 -53.77
C SER A 82 45.60 17.55 -54.54
N GLU A 83 46.33 17.34 -55.63
CA GLU A 83 46.78 18.43 -56.51
C GLU A 83 45.59 19.10 -57.20
N ALA A 84 44.62 18.31 -57.67
CA ALA A 84 43.40 18.84 -58.27
C ALA A 84 42.56 19.68 -57.28
N GLU A 85 42.46 19.25 -56.02
CA GLU A 85 41.80 20.04 -54.97
C GLU A 85 42.55 21.36 -54.73
N SER A 86 43.88 21.32 -54.65
CA SER A 86 44.69 22.53 -54.51
C SER A 86 44.46 23.50 -55.66
N GLN A 87 44.48 23.01 -56.90
CA GLN A 87 44.22 23.84 -58.09
C GLN A 87 42.81 24.42 -58.11
N LYS A 88 41.80 23.63 -57.69
CA LYS A 88 40.41 24.10 -57.56
C LYS A 88 40.30 25.24 -56.53
N CYS A 89 40.98 25.13 -55.39
CA CYS A 89 40.91 26.12 -54.33
C CYS A 89 41.73 27.39 -54.62
N SER A 90 42.89 27.27 -55.27
CA SER A 90 43.77 28.42 -55.53
C SER A 90 43.45 29.16 -56.83
N ASN A 91 43.14 28.41 -57.90
CA ASN A 91 43.05 28.94 -59.27
C ASN A 91 41.68 28.66 -59.91
N GLY A 92 40.79 27.94 -59.23
CA GLY A 92 39.49 27.56 -59.76
C GLY A 92 38.50 28.72 -59.78
N MET A 93 37.75 28.82 -60.88
CA MET A 93 36.59 29.71 -61.01
C MET A 93 35.53 29.05 -61.89
N VAL A 94 34.28 29.49 -61.81
CA VAL A 94 33.22 28.97 -62.68
C VAL A 94 33.16 29.81 -63.95
N ALA A 95 33.39 29.18 -65.12
CA ALA A 95 33.20 29.87 -66.39
C ALA A 95 31.73 30.31 -66.53
N LEU A 96 31.45 31.57 -66.91
CA LEU A 96 30.09 32.08 -67.09
C LEU A 96 29.61 31.96 -68.54
N ASN A 97 30.43 32.41 -69.50
CA ASN A 97 30.11 32.36 -70.92
C ASN A 97 31.40 32.28 -71.77
N THR A 98 31.24 32.09 -73.08
CA THR A 98 32.34 32.02 -74.05
C THR A 98 33.13 33.32 -74.16
N VAL A 99 32.49 34.46 -73.87
CA VAL A 99 33.15 35.78 -73.86
C VAL A 99 34.07 35.92 -72.64
N HIS A 100 33.63 35.51 -71.46
CA HIS A 100 34.42 35.56 -70.23
C HIS A 100 35.65 34.65 -70.29
N THR A 101 35.50 33.46 -70.88
CA THR A 101 36.62 32.54 -71.09
C THR A 101 37.64 33.06 -72.12
N SER A 102 37.21 33.88 -73.08
CA SER A 102 38.11 34.48 -74.08
C SER A 102 39.02 35.60 -73.54
N GLN A 103 38.73 36.12 -72.34
CA GLN A 103 39.53 37.15 -71.66
C GLN A 103 40.52 36.57 -70.65
N LEU A 104 40.43 35.27 -70.37
CA LEU A 104 41.32 34.56 -69.46
C LEU A 104 42.50 33.96 -70.24
N ASP A 105 43.58 33.69 -69.53
CA ASP A 105 44.65 32.86 -70.05
C ASP A 105 44.14 31.44 -70.34
N GLU A 106 44.67 30.82 -71.39
CA GLU A 106 44.23 29.51 -71.89
C GLU A 106 44.12 28.41 -70.80
N PRO A 107 45.09 28.24 -69.87
CA PRO A 107 44.97 27.22 -68.83
C PRO A 107 43.87 27.54 -67.80
N THR A 108 43.68 28.81 -67.41
CA THR A 108 42.59 29.21 -66.51
C THR A 108 41.22 29.04 -67.17
N ALA A 109 41.10 29.38 -68.46
CA ALA A 109 39.87 29.18 -69.22
C ALA A 109 39.50 27.69 -69.33
N ALA A 110 40.48 26.82 -69.57
CA ALA A 110 40.30 25.37 -69.60
C ALA A 110 39.83 24.85 -68.22
N LEU A 111 40.51 25.24 -67.14
CA LEU A 111 40.14 24.86 -65.77
C LEU A 111 38.72 25.31 -65.42
N ALA A 112 38.38 26.56 -65.71
CA ALA A 112 37.05 27.11 -65.45
C ALA A 112 35.94 26.38 -66.23
N THR A 113 36.25 25.91 -67.44
CA THR A 113 35.34 25.12 -68.27
C THR A 113 35.10 23.73 -67.68
N VAL A 114 36.16 23.05 -67.20
CA VAL A 114 36.05 21.76 -66.49
C VAL A 114 35.19 21.91 -65.25
N ILE A 115 35.40 22.97 -64.46
CA ILE A 115 34.61 23.26 -63.26
C ILE A 115 33.13 23.49 -63.61
N ARG A 116 32.84 24.34 -64.62
CA ARG A 116 31.46 24.59 -65.08
C ARG A 116 30.76 23.30 -65.53
N ASN A 117 31.46 22.45 -66.28
CA ASN A 117 30.92 21.18 -66.76
C ASN A 117 30.63 20.20 -65.62
N ALA A 118 31.51 20.12 -64.62
CA ALA A 118 31.28 19.32 -63.43
C ALA A 118 30.06 19.81 -62.62
N LEU A 119 29.92 21.14 -62.46
CA LEU A 119 28.77 21.78 -61.81
C LEU A 119 27.46 21.63 -62.59
N GLY A 120 27.52 21.45 -63.92
CA GLY A 120 26.36 21.35 -64.81
C GLY A 120 25.35 20.24 -64.44
N LYS A 121 25.77 19.24 -63.65
CA LYS A 121 24.88 18.19 -63.13
C LYS A 121 23.93 18.69 -62.03
N LEU A 122 24.36 19.68 -61.22
CA LEU A 122 23.58 20.16 -60.07
C LEU A 122 22.27 20.87 -60.48
N PRO A 123 22.24 21.81 -61.45
CA PRO A 123 21.00 22.45 -61.88
C PRO A 123 19.91 21.46 -62.31
N ALA A 124 20.29 20.37 -63.00
CA ALA A 124 19.34 19.34 -63.41
C ALA A 124 18.74 18.59 -62.22
N GLU A 125 19.56 18.24 -61.21
CA GLU A 125 19.07 17.61 -59.98
C GLU A 125 18.25 18.57 -59.11
N ILE A 126 18.58 19.86 -59.09
CA ILE A 126 17.77 20.89 -58.42
C ILE A 126 16.41 21.03 -59.10
N ALA A 127 16.35 21.05 -60.44
CA ALA A 127 15.09 21.10 -61.17
C ALA A 127 14.23 19.85 -60.88
N ARG A 128 14.84 18.66 -60.89
CA ARG A 128 14.17 17.40 -60.53
C ARG A 128 13.62 17.43 -59.10
N THR A 129 14.42 17.91 -58.16
CA THR A 129 14.04 18.02 -56.74
C THR A 129 12.92 19.03 -56.53
N THR A 130 13.00 20.19 -57.20
CA THR A 130 11.96 21.22 -57.16
C THR A 130 10.63 20.68 -57.68
N ASN A 131 10.64 19.93 -58.78
CA ASN A 131 9.43 19.30 -59.32
C ASN A 131 8.84 18.27 -58.36
N TYR A 132 9.69 17.49 -57.68
CA TYR A 132 9.27 16.53 -56.67
C TYR A 132 8.64 17.24 -55.44
N PHE A 133 9.30 18.28 -54.93
CA PHE A 133 8.77 19.11 -53.84
C PHE A 133 7.40 19.71 -54.18
N ARG A 134 7.21 20.21 -55.39
CA ARG A 134 5.94 20.80 -55.84
C ARG A 134 4.84 19.76 -56.01
N SER A 135 5.14 18.63 -56.67
CA SER A 135 4.12 17.64 -57.04
C SER A 135 3.73 16.70 -55.89
N GLN A 136 4.69 16.28 -55.05
CA GLN A 136 4.46 15.28 -54.00
C GLN A 136 4.24 15.91 -52.62
N HIS A 137 4.86 17.07 -52.35
CA HIS A 137 4.79 17.72 -51.04
C HIS A 137 3.94 19.00 -51.02
N GLY A 138 3.29 19.35 -52.14
CA GLY A 138 2.44 20.55 -52.25
C GLY A 138 3.20 21.85 -51.98
N GLY A 139 4.51 21.86 -52.24
CA GLY A 139 5.39 23.02 -52.11
C GLY A 139 5.21 24.03 -53.24
N LYS A 140 5.51 25.30 -52.98
CA LYS A 140 5.63 26.31 -54.06
C LYS A 140 7.01 26.26 -54.71
N ALA A 141 7.13 26.83 -55.91
CA ALA A 141 8.44 27.01 -56.53
C ALA A 141 9.27 28.03 -55.72
N PRO A 142 10.57 27.80 -55.51
CA PRO A 142 11.42 28.75 -54.81
C PRO A 142 11.49 30.07 -55.57
N LYS A 143 11.48 31.19 -54.84
CA LYS A 143 11.62 32.54 -55.39
C LYS A 143 13.03 33.10 -55.26
N GLN A 144 13.85 32.52 -54.39
CA GLN A 144 15.25 32.89 -54.19
C GLN A 144 16.08 31.68 -53.75
N VAL A 145 17.38 31.79 -53.92
CA VAL A 145 18.37 30.78 -53.59
C VAL A 145 19.41 31.34 -52.64
N LEU A 146 19.74 30.58 -51.61
CA LEU A 146 20.86 30.85 -50.70
C LEU A 146 21.93 29.77 -50.91
N LEU A 147 23.19 30.18 -51.11
CA LEU A 147 24.31 29.25 -51.26
C LEU A 147 25.08 29.09 -49.95
N ALA A 148 25.34 27.84 -49.57
CA ALA A 148 26.09 27.46 -48.38
C ALA A 148 27.14 26.38 -48.70
N GLY A 149 28.00 26.11 -47.73
CA GLY A 149 29.01 25.05 -47.82
C GLY A 149 30.28 25.46 -48.56
N GLY A 150 31.32 24.63 -48.44
CA GLY A 150 32.66 24.94 -48.98
C GLY A 150 32.69 25.13 -50.49
N GLY A 151 31.79 24.49 -51.24
CA GLY A 151 31.69 24.65 -52.69
C GLY A 151 31.15 26.01 -53.14
N ALA A 152 30.51 26.77 -52.24
CA ALA A 152 30.08 28.13 -52.53
C ALA A 152 31.25 29.14 -52.55
N ASN A 153 32.44 28.78 -52.08
CA ASN A 153 33.64 29.63 -52.19
C ASN A 153 34.17 29.79 -53.62
N LEU A 154 33.70 28.98 -54.58
CA LEU A 154 34.15 29.09 -55.97
C LEU A 154 33.73 30.45 -56.56
N PRO A 155 34.67 31.26 -57.07
CA PRO A 155 34.34 32.50 -57.76
C PRO A 155 33.34 32.25 -58.90
N HIS A 156 32.37 33.15 -59.04
CA HIS A 156 31.31 33.13 -60.04
C HIS A 156 30.26 32.00 -59.91
N VAL A 157 30.25 31.25 -58.80
CA VAL A 157 29.28 30.18 -58.58
C VAL A 157 27.85 30.71 -58.39
N ALA A 158 27.68 31.88 -57.76
CA ALA A 158 26.37 32.50 -57.57
C ALA A 158 25.76 32.91 -58.91
N GLU A 159 26.56 33.53 -59.78
CA GLU A 159 26.19 33.95 -61.12
C GLU A 159 25.88 32.74 -62.02
N PHE A 160 26.62 31.64 -61.89
CA PHE A 160 26.30 30.38 -62.54
C PHE A 160 24.91 29.87 -62.16
N PHE A 161 24.59 29.81 -60.85
CA PHE A 161 23.27 29.37 -60.42
C PHE A 161 22.17 30.37 -60.78
N HIS A 162 22.47 31.67 -60.77
CA HIS A 162 21.55 32.71 -61.21
C HIS A 162 21.17 32.53 -62.69
N GLU A 163 22.16 32.30 -63.56
CA GLU A 163 21.97 32.01 -64.99
C GLU A 163 21.14 30.74 -65.21
N LYS A 164 21.48 29.64 -64.49
CA LYS A 164 20.86 28.32 -64.72
C LYS A 164 19.48 28.17 -64.10
N LEU A 165 19.27 28.73 -62.90
CA LEU A 165 18.00 28.62 -62.18
C LEU A 165 17.04 29.76 -62.50
N ARG A 166 17.55 30.89 -63.02
CA ARG A 166 16.77 32.13 -63.26
C ARG A 166 16.09 32.63 -61.99
N LEU A 167 16.78 32.51 -60.86
CA LEU A 167 16.35 32.98 -59.54
C LEU A 167 17.43 33.90 -58.96
N PRO A 168 17.08 34.89 -58.12
CA PRO A 168 18.04 35.60 -57.28
C PRO A 168 18.85 34.61 -56.44
N VAL A 169 20.17 34.75 -56.44
CA VAL A 169 21.10 33.90 -55.70
C VAL A 169 21.94 34.79 -54.80
N GLU A 170 21.93 34.49 -53.50
CA GLU A 170 22.75 35.17 -52.49
C GLU A 170 23.54 34.14 -51.68
N PHE A 171 24.61 34.58 -51.01
CA PHE A 171 25.33 33.73 -50.07
C PHE A 171 24.59 33.68 -48.73
N PHE A 172 24.47 32.47 -48.18
CA PHE A 172 23.88 32.26 -46.87
C PHE A 172 24.78 32.84 -45.79
N ASN A 173 24.24 33.71 -44.94
CA ASN A 173 24.95 34.21 -43.76
C ASN A 173 24.30 33.64 -42.49
N PRO A 174 24.88 32.58 -41.88
CA PRO A 174 24.37 32.02 -40.63
C PRO A 174 24.69 32.87 -39.39
N LEU A 175 25.36 34.01 -39.54
CA LEU A 175 25.75 34.88 -38.42
C LEU A 175 24.93 36.17 -38.33
N LYS A 176 23.90 36.33 -39.17
CA LYS A 176 23.08 37.55 -39.26
C LYS A 176 22.43 37.95 -37.93
N MET A 177 22.04 36.98 -37.10
CA MET A 177 21.46 37.19 -35.75
C MET A 177 22.35 36.61 -34.64
N VAL A 178 23.61 36.32 -34.93
CA VAL A 178 24.57 35.75 -33.97
C VAL A 178 25.63 36.80 -33.66
N SER A 179 25.76 37.17 -32.40
CA SER A 179 26.82 38.10 -31.96
C SER A 179 28.18 37.41 -32.04
N VAL A 180 29.14 38.06 -32.71
CA VAL A 180 30.53 37.59 -32.79
C VAL A 180 31.31 38.07 -31.55
N GLY A 181 32.15 37.20 -30.99
CA GLY A 181 32.98 37.52 -29.83
C GLY A 181 34.04 38.59 -30.14
N LYS A 182 34.49 39.33 -29.11
CA LYS A 182 35.42 40.46 -29.28
C LYS A 182 36.80 40.07 -29.81
N ASP A 183 37.22 38.83 -29.57
CA ASP A 183 38.54 38.32 -29.94
C ASP A 183 38.58 37.74 -31.38
N ILE A 184 37.46 37.81 -32.12
CA ILE A 184 37.31 37.22 -33.44
C ILE A 184 37.32 38.33 -34.50
N ASP A 185 38.13 38.15 -35.54
CA ASP A 185 38.16 39.03 -36.70
C ASP A 185 36.88 38.82 -37.54
N ILE A 186 36.01 39.84 -37.54
CA ILE A 186 34.71 39.82 -38.22
C ILE A 186 34.88 39.74 -39.75
N ASP A 187 35.91 40.37 -40.30
CA ASP A 187 36.11 40.43 -41.76
C ASP A 187 36.51 39.04 -42.29
N GLN A 188 37.38 38.34 -41.57
CA GLN A 188 37.75 36.95 -41.90
C GLN A 188 36.54 36.01 -41.82
N VAL A 189 35.75 36.11 -40.75
CA VAL A 189 34.59 35.23 -40.55
C VAL A 189 33.49 35.53 -41.58
N SER A 190 33.24 36.80 -41.90
CA SER A 190 32.20 37.19 -42.85
C SER A 190 32.47 36.65 -44.26
N THR A 191 33.74 36.59 -44.67
CA THR A 191 34.15 36.09 -46.00
C THR A 191 33.76 34.63 -46.21
N GLN A 192 33.83 33.81 -45.16
CA GLN A 192 33.55 32.36 -45.22
C GLN A 192 32.34 31.95 -44.38
N ALA A 193 31.48 32.90 -44.01
CA ALA A 193 30.36 32.65 -43.10
C ALA A 193 29.43 31.55 -43.61
N HIS A 194 29.24 31.45 -44.92
CA HIS A 194 28.37 30.46 -45.57
C HIS A 194 28.80 28.99 -45.35
N VAL A 195 30.03 28.73 -44.89
CA VAL A 195 30.53 27.40 -44.52
C VAL A 195 30.10 27.02 -43.09
N LEU A 196 29.80 27.99 -42.24
CA LEU A 196 29.53 27.79 -40.82
C LEU A 196 28.07 27.40 -40.52
N GLY A 197 27.24 27.21 -41.56
CA GLY A 197 25.80 27.00 -41.40
C GLY A 197 25.44 25.80 -40.52
N GLU A 198 26.07 24.65 -40.75
CA GLU A 198 25.87 23.45 -39.93
C GLU A 198 26.32 23.65 -38.48
N LEU A 199 27.48 24.29 -38.28
CA LEU A 199 28.05 24.53 -36.95
C LEU A 199 27.19 25.48 -36.12
N VAL A 200 26.73 26.58 -36.72
CA VAL A 200 25.82 27.53 -36.06
C VAL A 200 24.49 26.85 -35.75
N GLY A 201 23.97 26.05 -36.67
CA GLY A 201 22.75 25.28 -36.47
C GLY A 201 22.81 24.35 -35.26
N LEU A 202 23.91 23.61 -35.13
CA LEU A 202 24.16 22.71 -34.00
C LEU A 202 24.33 23.50 -32.68
N ALA A 203 25.06 24.62 -32.71
CA ALA A 203 25.23 25.47 -31.55
C ALA A 203 23.91 26.11 -31.07
N LEU A 204 23.04 26.53 -31.99
CA LEU A 204 21.71 27.06 -31.67
C LEU A 204 20.82 26.01 -30.99
N ARG A 205 21.01 24.74 -31.34
CA ARG A 205 20.27 23.63 -30.75
C ARG A 205 20.64 23.41 -29.29
N GLU A 206 21.94 23.36 -28.97
CA GLU A 206 22.43 23.25 -27.59
C GLU A 206 21.92 24.39 -26.68
N VAL A 207 21.76 25.60 -27.24
CA VAL A 207 21.26 26.78 -26.51
C VAL A 207 19.72 26.81 -26.41
N GLY A 208 19.01 25.84 -27.00
CA GLY A 208 17.55 25.75 -26.98
C GLY A 208 16.85 26.82 -27.83
N LYS A 209 17.54 27.35 -28.85
CA LYS A 209 17.01 28.36 -29.79
C LYS A 209 16.69 27.79 -31.17
N ALA A 210 16.89 26.48 -31.36
CA ALA A 210 16.58 25.80 -32.60
C ALA A 210 15.07 25.53 -32.73
N PRO A 211 14.47 25.82 -33.89
CA PRO A 211 13.06 25.51 -34.14
C PRO A 211 12.79 24.01 -34.39
N LEU A 212 13.79 23.25 -34.81
CA LEU A 212 13.70 21.80 -35.03
C LEU A 212 14.65 21.05 -34.11
N GLU A 213 14.10 20.12 -33.33
CA GLU A 213 14.83 19.26 -32.39
C GLU A 213 14.69 17.80 -32.82
N ILE A 214 15.77 17.19 -33.31
CA ILE A 214 15.84 15.75 -33.62
C ILE A 214 17.10 15.19 -32.99
N ASP A 215 16.98 14.39 -31.93
CA ASP A 215 18.15 13.78 -31.31
C ASP A 215 18.40 12.37 -31.87
N LEU A 216 19.57 12.20 -32.49
CA LEU A 216 20.04 10.92 -33.03
C LEU A 216 21.11 10.28 -32.13
N VAL A 217 21.25 10.76 -30.88
CA VAL A 217 22.15 10.14 -29.90
C VAL A 217 21.73 8.69 -29.70
N PRO A 218 22.65 7.72 -29.86
CA PRO A 218 22.35 6.32 -29.59
C PRO A 218 21.92 6.09 -28.15
N ASP A 219 20.95 5.18 -27.93
CA ASP A 219 20.42 4.84 -26.61
C ASP A 219 21.49 4.45 -25.57
N VAL A 220 22.61 3.91 -26.01
CA VAL A 220 23.74 3.54 -25.13
C VAL A 220 24.35 4.79 -24.50
N VAL A 221 24.59 5.82 -25.30
CA VAL A 221 25.19 7.08 -24.87
C VAL A 221 24.20 7.87 -24.02
N SER A 222 22.91 7.88 -24.38
CA SER A 222 21.89 8.55 -23.57
C SER A 222 21.75 7.93 -22.18
N ARG A 223 21.81 6.60 -22.07
CA ARG A 223 21.77 5.89 -20.76
C ARG A 223 22.98 6.18 -19.89
N GLU A 224 24.18 6.21 -20.46
CA GLU A 224 25.40 6.58 -19.72
C GLU A 224 25.29 7.99 -19.14
N ARG A 225 24.80 8.95 -19.95
CA ARG A 225 24.55 10.32 -19.50
C ARG A 225 23.48 10.40 -18.42
N ASP A 226 22.39 9.66 -18.56
CA ASP A 226 21.31 9.63 -17.58
C ASP A 226 21.79 9.10 -16.23
N ILE A 227 22.63 8.06 -16.26
CA ILE A 227 23.27 7.53 -15.05
C ILE A 227 24.16 8.61 -14.45
N GLU A 228 25.03 9.24 -15.24
CA GLU A 228 25.95 10.27 -14.78
C GLU A 228 25.26 11.51 -14.20
N ARG A 229 24.19 11.99 -14.84
CA ARG A 229 23.35 13.09 -14.36
C ARG A 229 22.65 12.73 -13.04
N ARG A 230 22.28 11.46 -12.84
CA ARG A 230 21.61 10.98 -11.62
C ARG A 230 22.59 10.61 -10.50
N LYS A 231 23.86 10.31 -10.78
CA LYS A 231 24.90 9.99 -9.77
C LYS A 231 24.90 10.93 -8.56
N PRO A 232 24.92 12.28 -8.68
CA PRO A 232 24.95 13.15 -7.50
C PRO A 232 23.67 13.03 -6.65
N PHE A 233 22.51 12.88 -7.28
CA PHE A 233 21.23 12.70 -6.57
C PHE A 233 21.16 11.34 -5.87
N LEU A 234 21.65 10.28 -6.52
CA LEU A 234 21.72 8.94 -5.94
C LEU A 234 22.67 8.89 -4.74
N LEU A 235 23.82 9.56 -4.83
CA LEU A 235 24.76 9.70 -3.72
C LEU A 235 24.13 10.46 -2.55
N ALA A 236 23.44 11.59 -2.82
CA ALA A 236 22.74 12.35 -1.79
C ALA A 236 21.65 11.51 -1.11
N ALA A 237 20.85 10.76 -1.87
CA ALA A 237 19.83 9.86 -1.33
C ALA A 237 20.44 8.75 -0.46
N ALA A 238 21.57 8.17 -0.88
CA ALA A 238 22.29 7.17 -0.09
C ALA A 238 22.81 7.75 1.24
N VAL A 239 23.33 8.98 1.24
CA VAL A 239 23.76 9.67 2.48
C VAL A 239 22.58 9.91 3.41
N ILE A 240 21.44 10.40 2.89
CA ILE A 240 20.22 10.62 3.69
C ILE A 240 19.74 9.30 4.32
N LEU A 241 19.75 8.21 3.55
CA LEU A 241 19.36 6.88 4.04
C LEU A 241 20.29 6.39 5.16
N LEU A 242 21.60 6.55 5.01
CA LEU A 242 22.57 6.18 6.04
C LEU A 242 22.43 7.02 7.32
N VAL A 243 22.17 8.32 7.19
CA VAL A 243 21.88 9.20 8.34
C VAL A 243 20.60 8.77 9.06
N GLY A 244 19.54 8.45 8.31
CA GLY A 244 18.27 7.97 8.87
C GLY A 244 18.43 6.64 9.61
N LEU A 245 19.16 5.68 9.04
CA LEU A 245 19.49 4.41 9.70
C LEU A 245 20.35 4.61 10.95
N GLY A 246 21.32 5.52 10.91
CA GLY A 246 22.14 5.89 12.07
C GLY A 246 21.33 6.50 13.20
N ALA A 247 20.41 7.41 12.88
CA ALA A 247 19.50 8.00 13.87
C ALA A 247 18.57 6.95 14.49
N TRP A 248 17.97 6.08 13.68
CA TRP A 248 17.12 4.99 14.15
C TRP A 248 17.87 4.00 15.06
N ALA A 249 19.11 3.64 14.70
CA ALA A 249 19.94 2.79 15.52
C ALA A 249 20.29 3.46 16.86
N TRP A 250 20.61 4.76 16.85
CA TRP A 250 20.89 5.52 18.07
C TRP A 250 19.67 5.53 19.01
N THR A 251 18.48 5.91 18.52
CA THR A 251 17.29 6.00 19.38
C THR A 251 16.92 4.66 20.02
N ASN A 252 16.98 3.56 19.26
CA ASN A 252 16.70 2.24 19.81
C ASN A 252 17.73 1.80 20.86
N THR A 253 18.99 2.22 20.72
CA THR A 253 20.04 1.86 21.68
C THR A 253 19.94 2.71 22.95
N SER A 254 19.56 3.99 22.84
CA SER A 254 19.31 4.85 24.01
C SER A 254 18.08 4.41 24.80
N ASP A 255 16.99 4.07 24.11
CA ASP A 255 15.73 3.68 24.75
C ASP A 255 15.89 2.39 25.57
N ASN A 256 16.70 1.44 25.09
CA ASN A 256 17.02 0.22 25.81
C ASN A 256 17.82 0.48 27.11
N ASN A 257 18.75 1.44 27.09
CA ASN A 257 19.49 1.81 28.29
C ASN A 257 18.59 2.51 29.32
N ASP A 258 17.72 3.41 28.89
CA ASP A 258 16.77 4.09 29.77
C ASP A 258 15.73 3.13 30.35
N ALA A 259 15.28 2.14 29.56
CA ALA A 259 14.41 1.07 30.03
C ALA A 259 15.10 0.21 31.10
N ALA A 260 16.38 -0.14 30.90
CA ALA A 260 17.15 -0.89 31.89
C ALA A 260 17.29 -0.13 33.23
N VAL A 261 17.51 1.18 33.18
CA VAL A 261 17.55 2.02 34.39
C VAL A 261 16.18 2.07 35.09
N LYS A 262 15.08 2.21 34.34
CA LYS A 262 13.72 2.19 34.92
C LYS A 262 13.39 0.85 35.58
N VAL A 263 13.82 -0.27 34.99
CA VAL A 263 13.64 -1.60 35.58
C VAL A 263 14.37 -1.69 36.92
N GLN A 264 15.61 -1.21 37.01
CA GLN A 264 16.36 -1.22 38.28
C GLN A 264 15.69 -0.37 39.37
N VAL A 265 15.14 0.79 39.03
CA VAL A 265 14.41 1.64 39.99
C VAL A 265 13.12 0.97 40.46
N LEU A 266 12.34 0.37 39.55
CA LEU A 266 11.12 -0.36 39.90
C LEU A 266 11.41 -1.58 40.79
N GLU A 267 12.51 -2.29 40.53
CA GLU A 267 12.92 -3.44 41.33
C GLU A 267 13.33 -3.02 42.75
N ALA A 268 14.02 -1.88 42.89
CA ALA A 268 14.31 -1.30 44.20
C ALA A 268 13.05 -0.84 44.96
N ASP A 269 12.05 -0.30 44.27
CA ASP A 269 10.76 0.07 44.88
C ASP A 269 9.96 -1.17 45.32
N ILE A 270 9.98 -2.25 44.53
CA ILE A 270 9.36 -3.54 44.88
C ILE A 270 10.01 -4.12 46.14
N ASP A 271 11.35 -4.13 46.22
CA ASP A 271 12.08 -4.57 47.42
C ASP A 271 11.76 -3.72 48.66
N GLY A 272 11.51 -2.42 48.46
CA GLY A 272 11.03 -1.52 49.52
C GLY A 272 9.63 -1.86 50.01
N LEU A 273 8.74 -2.25 49.10
CA LEU A 273 7.35 -2.60 49.36
C LEU A 273 7.17 -3.99 49.98
N ASP A 274 8.07 -4.94 49.71
CA ASP A 274 8.00 -6.29 50.25
C ASP A 274 8.07 -6.30 51.80
N LYS A 275 8.72 -5.28 52.38
CA LYS A 275 8.73 -5.01 53.84
C LYS A 275 7.33 -4.86 54.44
N PHE A 276 6.37 -4.37 53.67
CA PHE A 276 4.97 -4.17 54.10
C PHE A 276 4.06 -5.34 53.70
N HIS A 277 4.43 -6.13 52.69
CA HIS A 277 3.64 -7.26 52.20
C HIS A 277 3.45 -8.35 53.26
N GLY A 278 4.52 -8.74 53.95
CA GLY A 278 4.48 -9.80 54.98
C GLY A 278 3.53 -9.51 56.15
N PRO A 279 3.61 -8.33 56.79
CA PRO A 279 2.69 -7.93 57.87
C PRO A 279 1.22 -7.84 57.41
N LEU A 280 0.95 -7.23 56.24
CA LEU A 280 -0.41 -7.09 55.71
C LEU A 280 -1.05 -8.44 55.41
N GLN A 281 -0.29 -9.38 54.84
CA GLN A 281 -0.80 -10.73 54.56
C GLN A 281 -1.14 -11.50 55.86
N LYS A 282 -0.38 -11.29 56.94
CA LYS A 282 -0.70 -11.87 58.26
C LYS A 282 -1.99 -11.30 58.85
N LEU A 283 -2.21 -9.99 58.71
CA LEU A 283 -3.46 -9.33 59.13
C LEU A 283 -4.66 -9.83 58.33
N ALA A 284 -4.56 -9.90 57.00
CA ALA A 284 -5.62 -10.41 56.13
C ALA A 284 -6.00 -11.87 56.46
N LYS A 285 -5.01 -12.73 56.76
CA LYS A 285 -5.27 -14.11 57.22
C LYS A 285 -6.00 -14.16 58.57
N LYS A 286 -5.68 -13.25 59.50
CA LYS A 286 -6.39 -13.15 60.80
C LYS A 286 -7.83 -12.69 60.62
N GLU A 287 -8.07 -11.70 59.78
CA GLU A 287 -9.41 -11.19 59.46
C GLU A 287 -10.29 -12.27 58.83
N ALA A 288 -9.78 -12.99 57.83
CA ALA A 288 -10.48 -14.12 57.21
C ALA A 288 -10.83 -15.22 58.23
N GLY A 289 -9.93 -15.49 59.19
CA GLY A 289 -10.18 -16.45 60.28
C GLY A 289 -11.28 -16.00 61.25
N LEU A 290 -11.32 -14.71 61.58
CA LEU A 290 -12.34 -14.12 62.45
C LEU A 290 -13.72 -14.12 61.78
N ASN A 291 -13.81 -13.70 60.52
CA ASN A 291 -15.07 -13.69 59.76
C ASN A 291 -15.66 -15.09 59.65
N ARG A 292 -14.83 -16.12 59.46
CA ARG A 292 -15.29 -17.51 59.43
C ARG A 292 -15.94 -17.94 60.74
N ARG A 293 -15.35 -17.58 61.89
CA ARG A 293 -15.92 -17.89 63.22
C ARG A 293 -17.21 -17.10 63.47
N SER A 294 -17.24 -15.83 63.06
CA SER A 294 -18.44 -15.00 63.18
C SER A 294 -19.62 -15.61 62.43
N ASN A 295 -19.42 -15.99 61.16
CA ASN A 295 -20.49 -16.57 60.35
C ASN A 295 -20.98 -17.91 60.91
N GLN A 296 -20.09 -18.75 61.44
CA GLN A 296 -20.49 -20.01 62.09
C GLN A 296 -21.43 -19.80 63.28
N LEU A 297 -21.23 -18.73 64.05
CA LEU A 297 -22.10 -18.40 65.19
C LEU A 297 -23.45 -17.85 64.74
N ILE A 298 -23.47 -17.01 63.70
CA ILE A 298 -24.70 -16.48 63.10
C ILE A 298 -25.56 -17.63 62.55
N ASP A 299 -24.96 -18.54 61.79
CA ASP A 299 -25.65 -19.70 61.22
C ASP A 299 -26.24 -20.59 62.32
N ALA A 300 -25.52 -20.81 63.42
CA ALA A 300 -26.00 -21.59 64.56
C ALA A 300 -27.19 -20.92 65.27
N GLN A 301 -27.20 -19.60 65.37
CA GLN A 301 -28.31 -18.85 65.96
C GLN A 301 -29.57 -18.94 65.09
N GLN A 302 -29.45 -18.77 63.77
CA GLN A 302 -30.59 -18.87 62.85
C GLN A 302 -31.17 -20.29 62.83
N ALA A 303 -30.32 -21.32 62.85
CA ALA A 303 -30.76 -22.72 62.88
C ALA A 303 -31.60 -23.07 64.13
N ARG A 304 -31.43 -22.35 65.25
CA ARG A 304 -32.18 -22.59 66.49
C ARG A 304 -33.67 -22.26 66.37
N VAL A 305 -34.01 -21.24 65.60
CA VAL A 305 -35.40 -20.74 65.48
C VAL A 305 -36.09 -21.30 64.24
N LEU A 306 -35.32 -21.68 63.22
CA LEU A 306 -35.80 -22.18 61.94
C LEU A 306 -36.91 -23.26 62.03
N TRP A 307 -36.75 -24.27 62.89
CA TRP A 307 -37.77 -25.34 63.01
C TRP A 307 -39.06 -24.85 63.66
N VAL A 308 -38.97 -23.89 64.57
CA VAL A 308 -40.14 -23.26 65.19
C VAL A 308 -40.86 -22.43 64.14
N ASP A 309 -40.14 -21.62 63.36
CA ASP A 309 -40.73 -20.79 62.31
C ASP A 309 -41.43 -21.64 61.22
N ILE A 310 -40.85 -22.79 60.85
CA ILE A 310 -41.47 -23.71 59.88
C ILE A 310 -42.77 -24.32 60.43
N ILE A 311 -42.79 -24.69 61.72
CA ILE A 311 -43.99 -25.24 62.35
C ILE A 311 -45.06 -24.15 62.50
N ASP A 312 -44.67 -22.93 62.86
CA ASP A 312 -45.57 -21.78 62.97
C ASP A 312 -46.17 -21.41 61.59
N ASP A 313 -45.37 -21.40 60.51
CA ASP A 313 -45.84 -21.17 59.14
C ASP A 313 -46.82 -22.27 58.68
N LEU A 314 -46.50 -23.54 58.96
CA LEU A 314 -47.42 -24.65 58.71
C LEU A 314 -48.71 -24.47 59.52
N GLY A 315 -48.58 -24.10 60.79
CA GLY A 315 -49.68 -23.84 61.71
C GLY A 315 -50.52 -22.63 61.32
N LEU A 316 -50.00 -21.62 60.64
CA LEU A 316 -50.78 -20.46 60.17
C LEU A 316 -51.65 -20.82 58.95
N HIS A 317 -51.11 -21.63 58.04
CA HIS A 317 -51.75 -21.92 56.76
C HIS A 317 -52.54 -23.23 56.72
N PHE A 318 -52.29 -24.15 57.67
CA PHE A 318 -52.87 -25.49 57.73
C PHE A 318 -53.81 -25.70 58.93
N VAL A 319 -54.58 -24.67 59.35
CA VAL A 319 -55.59 -24.78 60.43
C VAL A 319 -56.96 -25.18 59.87
N ASN A 320 -57.57 -26.22 60.43
CA ASN A 320 -58.95 -26.60 60.18
C ASN A 320 -59.51 -27.44 61.34
N ASP A 321 -60.77 -27.24 61.72
CA ASP A 321 -61.43 -28.02 62.79
C ASP A 321 -61.65 -29.50 62.40
N ASN A 322 -61.57 -29.83 61.12
CA ASN A 322 -61.81 -31.16 60.57
C ASN A 322 -60.54 -31.92 60.13
N VAL A 323 -59.36 -31.30 60.25
CA VAL A 323 -58.07 -31.89 59.85
C VAL A 323 -57.07 -31.70 60.98
N TRP A 324 -56.45 -32.77 61.47
CA TRP A 324 -55.40 -32.67 62.49
C TRP A 324 -54.13 -33.37 62.03
N LEU A 325 -52.99 -32.75 62.37
CA LEU A 325 -51.66 -33.29 62.16
C LEU A 325 -51.21 -34.02 63.42
N PHE A 326 -50.57 -35.17 63.27
CA PHE A 326 -50.02 -35.92 64.40
C PHE A 326 -48.55 -36.27 64.24
N ASP A 327 -47.99 -36.16 63.03
CA ASP A 327 -46.59 -36.44 62.77
C ASP A 327 -45.97 -35.38 61.84
N PHE A 328 -44.72 -35.05 62.13
CA PHE A 328 -43.91 -34.06 61.43
C PHE A 328 -42.48 -34.62 61.32
N ASP A 329 -42.13 -35.08 60.13
CA ASP A 329 -40.91 -35.83 59.87
C ASP A 329 -40.07 -35.13 58.78
N PRO A 330 -38.86 -34.64 59.09
CA PRO A 330 -37.98 -34.08 58.07
C PRO A 330 -37.36 -35.19 57.20
N VAL A 331 -37.45 -35.04 55.87
CA VAL A 331 -37.10 -36.10 54.92
C VAL A 331 -36.11 -35.66 53.84
N VAL A 332 -35.44 -36.66 53.25
CA VAL A 332 -34.61 -36.52 52.07
C VAL A 332 -35.28 -37.24 50.89
N GLY A 333 -35.76 -36.46 49.93
CA GLY A 333 -36.58 -36.87 48.78
C GLY A 333 -37.85 -36.03 48.69
N ASN A 334 -38.31 -35.73 47.47
CA ASN A 334 -39.50 -34.90 47.25
C ASN A 334 -40.75 -35.72 46.90
N ASP A 335 -40.64 -37.05 46.91
CA ASP A 335 -41.69 -37.98 46.51
C ASP A 335 -42.17 -38.81 47.73
N ILE A 336 -43.26 -39.56 47.57
CA ILE A 336 -43.87 -40.39 48.63
C ILE A 336 -42.87 -41.39 49.26
N ASN A 337 -41.82 -41.78 48.52
CA ASN A 337 -40.74 -42.67 48.98
C ASN A 337 -39.59 -41.95 49.74
N ALA A 338 -39.76 -40.68 50.13
CA ALA A 338 -38.73 -39.91 50.81
C ALA A 338 -38.25 -40.60 52.10
N GLN A 339 -36.93 -40.60 52.32
CA GLN A 339 -36.31 -41.25 53.47
C GLN A 339 -36.33 -40.30 54.67
N SER A 340 -36.87 -40.77 55.79
CA SER A 340 -36.80 -40.03 57.05
C SER A 340 -35.35 -39.91 57.50
N ILE A 341 -34.98 -38.75 58.03
CA ILE A 341 -33.70 -38.56 58.70
C ILE A 341 -33.77 -38.98 60.18
N VAL A 342 -34.96 -39.31 60.68
CA VAL A 342 -35.23 -39.72 62.06
C VAL A 342 -35.46 -41.23 62.10
N THR A 343 -34.89 -41.92 63.09
CA THR A 343 -35.11 -43.37 63.27
C THR A 343 -36.55 -43.66 63.70
N SER A 344 -37.20 -44.67 63.13
CA SER A 344 -38.58 -45.07 63.49
C SER A 344 -38.79 -45.34 64.98
N ASP A 345 -37.75 -45.80 65.67
CA ASP A 345 -37.77 -46.15 67.08
C ASP A 345 -37.34 -44.99 67.99
N PHE A 346 -37.32 -43.76 67.48
CA PHE A 346 -36.89 -42.57 68.22
C PHE A 346 -37.63 -42.42 69.55
N HIS A 347 -38.94 -42.71 69.56
CA HIS A 347 -39.80 -42.66 70.75
C HIS A 347 -39.38 -43.64 71.87
N ASN A 348 -38.61 -44.69 71.55
CA ASN A 348 -38.08 -45.67 72.50
C ASN A 348 -36.58 -45.46 72.82
N SER A 349 -35.95 -44.42 72.27
CA SER A 349 -34.51 -44.19 72.44
C SER A 349 -34.20 -43.37 73.70
N SER A 350 -33.29 -43.88 74.55
CA SER A 350 -32.75 -43.13 75.69
C SER A 350 -31.72 -42.10 75.22
N GLY A 351 -31.66 -40.93 75.89
CA GLY A 351 -31.02 -39.68 75.43
C GLY A 351 -29.55 -39.71 74.97
N ASP A 352 -28.82 -40.81 75.19
CA ASP A 352 -27.43 -40.96 74.74
C ASP A 352 -27.29 -41.52 73.32
N LYS A 353 -28.38 -41.96 72.68
CA LYS A 353 -28.37 -42.46 71.29
C LYS A 353 -28.94 -41.42 70.35
N SER A 354 -28.15 -41.01 69.36
CA SER A 354 -28.61 -40.11 68.28
C SER A 354 -29.77 -40.75 67.50
N GLY A 355 -30.91 -40.06 67.48
CA GLY A 355 -32.12 -40.46 66.74
C GLY A 355 -32.03 -40.28 65.22
N MET A 356 -30.83 -40.13 64.65
CA MET A 356 -30.64 -39.93 63.21
C MET A 356 -30.57 -41.27 62.46
N ALA A 357 -31.40 -41.40 61.42
CA ALA A 357 -31.42 -42.57 60.56
C ALA A 357 -30.24 -42.58 59.56
N PRO A 358 -29.62 -43.74 59.29
CA PRO A 358 -28.59 -43.86 58.25
C PRO A 358 -29.23 -43.76 56.86
N ILE A 359 -29.07 -42.62 56.20
CA ILE A 359 -29.61 -42.38 54.86
C ILE A 359 -28.73 -43.10 53.82
N LYS A 360 -29.31 -44.05 53.06
CA LYS A 360 -28.58 -44.75 51.99
C LYS A 360 -28.52 -43.86 50.75
N ILE A 361 -27.39 -43.18 50.56
CA ILE A 361 -27.10 -42.42 49.33
C ILE A 361 -26.84 -43.43 48.19
N SER A 362 -27.74 -43.55 47.22
CA SER A 362 -27.46 -44.27 45.98
C SER A 362 -26.44 -43.48 45.16
N MET A 363 -25.14 -43.76 45.36
CA MET A 363 -24.11 -43.24 44.47
C MET A 363 -24.24 -43.91 43.09
N PRO A 364 -24.22 -43.16 41.97
CA PRO A 364 -24.04 -43.77 40.66
C PRO A 364 -22.67 -44.47 40.61
N THR A 365 -22.69 -45.79 40.51
CA THR A 365 -21.54 -46.68 40.41
C THR A 365 -20.75 -46.48 39.11
N LYS A 366 -19.59 -45.82 39.18
CA LYS A 366 -18.26 -46.27 38.66
C LYS A 366 -17.23 -45.13 38.72
N PRO A 367 -16.02 -45.34 39.28
CA PRO A 367 -14.95 -44.35 39.21
C PRO A 367 -14.28 -44.39 37.83
N GLY A 368 -14.56 -43.40 36.99
CA GLY A 368 -13.70 -43.08 35.84
C GLY A 368 -12.39 -42.48 36.33
N ARG A 369 -11.25 -42.92 35.76
CA ARG A 369 -9.88 -42.45 36.07
C ARG A 369 -9.82 -40.92 36.27
N PRO A 370 -9.10 -40.41 37.29
CA PRO A 370 -9.02 -38.98 37.55
C PRO A 370 -8.19 -38.28 36.45
N LYS A 371 -8.80 -37.32 35.73
CA LYS A 371 -8.05 -36.34 34.93
C LYS A 371 -7.33 -35.38 35.90
N ARG A 372 -6.01 -35.30 35.80
CA ARG A 372 -5.15 -34.34 36.53
C ARG A 372 -5.75 -32.93 36.42
N GLY A 373 -5.95 -32.27 37.56
CA GLY A 373 -6.23 -30.82 37.63
C GLY A 373 -7.65 -30.40 38.05
N ARG A 374 -8.56 -31.31 38.42
CA ARG A 374 -9.83 -30.94 39.08
C ARG A 374 -9.81 -31.34 40.56
N PRO A 375 -10.17 -30.45 41.49
CA PRO A 375 -10.31 -30.83 42.90
C PRO A 375 -11.38 -31.92 43.04
N ALA A 376 -11.16 -32.85 43.97
CA ALA A 376 -12.14 -33.88 44.30
C ALA A 376 -13.50 -33.22 44.60
N PRO A 377 -14.62 -33.76 44.10
CA PRO A 377 -15.94 -33.21 44.43
C PRO A 377 -16.10 -33.24 45.95
N ALA A 378 -16.41 -32.08 46.54
CA ALA A 378 -16.72 -31.96 47.96
C ALA A 378 -17.84 -32.96 48.33
N PRO A 379 -17.79 -33.57 49.53
CA PRO A 379 -18.84 -34.49 49.95
C PRO A 379 -20.19 -33.76 49.87
N THR A 380 -21.11 -34.28 49.05
CA THR A 380 -22.45 -33.72 48.90
C THR A 380 -23.11 -33.78 50.27
N LYS A 381 -23.21 -32.62 50.93
CA LYS A 381 -23.87 -32.53 52.22
C LYS A 381 -25.32 -32.97 52.02
N VAL A 382 -25.76 -33.95 52.78
CA VAL A 382 -27.14 -34.42 52.73
C VAL A 382 -28.01 -33.25 53.17
N MET A 383 -29.01 -32.90 52.36
CA MET A 383 -29.92 -31.78 52.62
C MET A 383 -31.33 -32.33 52.82
N ILE A 384 -31.96 -31.94 53.91
CA ILE A 384 -33.40 -32.08 54.15
C ILE A 384 -34.08 -31.16 53.13
N ASN A 385 -34.84 -31.73 52.22
CA ASN A 385 -35.45 -31.02 51.10
C ASN A 385 -36.98 -31.05 51.13
N ALA A 386 -37.58 -31.85 52.00
CA ALA A 386 -39.01 -31.85 52.25
C ALA A 386 -39.32 -32.21 53.70
N ILE A 387 -40.56 -31.95 54.11
CA ILE A 387 -41.11 -32.38 55.39
C ILE A 387 -42.31 -33.27 55.10
N ARG A 388 -42.27 -34.50 55.61
CA ARG A 388 -43.40 -35.42 55.62
C ARG A 388 -44.31 -35.06 56.79
N VAL A 389 -45.55 -34.77 56.48
CA VAL A 389 -46.60 -34.48 57.47
C VAL A 389 -47.66 -35.55 57.37
N GLN A 390 -48.04 -36.13 58.50
CA GLN A 390 -49.11 -37.12 58.57
C GLN A 390 -50.24 -36.60 59.46
N GLY A 391 -51.47 -36.84 59.02
CA GLY A 391 -52.65 -36.35 59.69
C GLY A 391 -53.87 -37.22 59.43
N TYR A 392 -55.00 -36.82 60.00
CA TYR A 392 -56.30 -37.40 59.71
C TYR A 392 -57.28 -36.30 59.31
N TRP A 393 -58.25 -36.67 58.48
CA TRP A 393 -59.41 -35.82 58.17
C TRP A 393 -60.70 -36.51 58.59
N ARG A 394 -61.68 -35.73 59.08
CA ARG A 394 -62.94 -36.21 59.66
C ARG A 394 -64.00 -36.56 58.60
N LYS A 395 -64.76 -37.63 58.84
CA LYS A 395 -65.95 -38.03 58.05
C LYS A 395 -67.07 -36.96 58.17
N GLY A 396 -67.30 -36.15 57.13
CA GLY A 396 -68.23 -35.01 57.14
C GLY A 396 -68.06 -34.04 55.94
N SER A 397 -68.87 -32.96 55.86
CA SER A 397 -69.31 -32.27 54.63
C SER A 397 -68.27 -31.85 53.58
N ASP A 398 -67.01 -31.60 53.92
CA ASP A 398 -65.95 -31.24 52.95
C ASP A 398 -64.84 -32.31 52.83
N GLY A 399 -65.00 -33.47 53.47
CA GLY A 399 -64.17 -34.68 53.35
C GLY A 399 -62.67 -34.47 53.08
N HIS A 400 -62.14 -35.23 52.11
CA HIS A 400 -60.75 -35.13 51.65
C HIS A 400 -60.45 -33.82 50.90
N GLU A 401 -61.48 -33.12 50.38
CA GLU A 401 -61.31 -31.81 49.71
C GLU A 401 -60.78 -30.73 50.66
N SER A 402 -61.07 -30.85 51.96
CA SER A 402 -60.53 -29.95 52.98
C SER A 402 -59.01 -29.95 53.02
N VAL A 403 -58.37 -31.11 52.79
CA VAL A 403 -56.90 -31.23 52.75
C VAL A 403 -56.33 -30.52 51.51
N TYR A 404 -56.98 -30.67 50.35
CA TYR A 404 -56.58 -29.96 49.12
C TYR A 404 -56.74 -28.44 49.22
N LYS A 405 -57.82 -27.95 49.86
CA LYS A 405 -58.01 -26.51 50.11
C LYS A 405 -56.91 -25.93 51.02
N LEU A 406 -56.44 -26.68 52.01
CA LEU A 406 -55.35 -26.25 52.88
C LEU A 406 -53.99 -26.29 52.16
N LEU A 407 -53.77 -27.27 51.28
CA LEU A 407 -52.59 -27.30 50.41
C LEU A 407 -52.53 -26.08 49.47
N GLU A 408 -53.68 -25.64 48.94
CA GLU A 408 -53.75 -24.42 48.14
C GLU A 408 -53.41 -23.17 48.97
N ARG A 409 -53.87 -23.08 50.21
CA ARG A 409 -53.50 -21.99 51.13
C ARG A 409 -52.00 -21.96 51.42
N LEU A 410 -51.40 -23.13 51.67
CA LEU A 410 -49.95 -23.26 51.83
C LEU A 410 -49.21 -22.83 50.56
N ARG A 411 -49.70 -23.23 49.37
CA ARG A 411 -49.10 -22.87 48.07
C ARG A 411 -49.07 -21.36 47.85
N GLN A 412 -50.11 -20.64 48.26
CA GLN A 412 -50.24 -19.20 48.06
C GLN A 412 -49.53 -18.37 49.14
N GLY A 413 -49.43 -18.87 50.37
CA GLY A 413 -49.03 -18.07 51.53
C GLY A 413 -47.73 -18.46 52.24
N SER A 414 -47.26 -19.71 52.13
CA SER A 414 -46.13 -20.19 52.94
C SER A 414 -44.80 -19.55 52.57
N GLU A 415 -44.02 -19.13 53.56
CA GLU A 415 -42.65 -18.64 53.35
C GLU A 415 -41.63 -19.78 53.16
N PHE A 416 -41.94 -21.00 53.64
CA PHE A 416 -40.99 -22.12 53.72
C PHE A 416 -41.25 -23.25 52.73
N PHE A 417 -42.51 -23.48 52.33
CA PHE A 417 -42.89 -24.64 51.50
C PHE A 417 -43.11 -24.26 50.03
N ASN A 418 -42.65 -25.13 49.13
CA ASN A 418 -42.90 -25.06 47.69
C ASN A 418 -43.83 -26.20 47.27
N VAL A 419 -45.13 -26.01 47.45
CA VAL A 419 -46.15 -27.03 47.16
C VAL A 419 -46.35 -27.19 45.64
N PRO A 420 -46.03 -28.35 45.04
CA PRO A 420 -46.14 -28.53 43.59
C PRO A 420 -47.61 -28.52 43.12
N ALA A 421 -47.83 -28.11 41.87
CA ALA A 421 -49.15 -28.03 41.25
C ALA A 421 -49.80 -29.40 40.99
N ASN A 422 -49.00 -30.47 40.92
CA ASN A 422 -49.49 -31.84 40.77
C ASN A 422 -49.68 -32.49 42.14
N GLU A 423 -50.87 -32.33 42.71
CA GLU A 423 -51.17 -32.73 44.09
C GLU A 423 -51.12 -34.26 44.28
N LYS A 424 -51.37 -35.05 43.23
CA LYS A 424 -51.33 -36.52 43.28
C LYS A 424 -49.92 -37.12 43.44
N ALA A 425 -48.87 -36.33 43.24
CA ALA A 425 -47.48 -36.80 43.39
C ALA A 425 -46.97 -36.71 44.85
N VAL A 426 -47.67 -35.94 45.68
CA VAL A 426 -47.22 -35.53 47.02
C VAL A 426 -48.19 -35.95 48.13
N VAL A 427 -49.42 -36.30 47.76
CA VAL A 427 -50.51 -36.61 48.68
C VAL A 427 -50.92 -38.07 48.52
N THR A 428 -50.95 -38.81 49.62
CA THR A 428 -51.60 -40.13 49.68
C THR A 428 -52.87 -40.02 50.52
N LEU A 429 -54.02 -40.16 49.86
CA LEU A 429 -55.36 -40.10 50.45
C LEU A 429 -56.12 -41.38 50.10
N PRO A 430 -56.68 -42.12 51.09
CA PRO A 430 -57.61 -43.21 50.81
C PRO A 430 -58.97 -42.64 50.35
N ASP A 431 -59.47 -43.10 49.19
CA ASP A 431 -60.71 -42.59 48.59
C ASP A 431 -61.99 -43.02 49.34
N GLN A 432 -61.93 -44.02 50.21
CA GLN A 432 -63.08 -44.51 51.00
C GLN A 432 -62.70 -44.75 52.45
N ILE A 433 -63.54 -44.26 53.37
CA ILE A 433 -63.42 -44.54 54.81
C ILE A 433 -64.15 -45.86 55.10
N GLU A 434 -63.49 -46.81 55.77
CA GLU A 434 -64.12 -48.03 56.29
C GLU A 434 -65.36 -47.68 57.16
N GLU A 435 -66.43 -48.48 57.07
CA GLU A 435 -67.77 -48.12 57.59
C GLU A 435 -67.78 -47.72 59.08
N ASP A 436 -66.91 -48.32 59.90
CA ASP A 436 -66.78 -48.10 61.35
C ASP A 436 -65.82 -46.97 61.77
N ASN A 437 -65.10 -46.33 60.84
CA ASN A 437 -64.11 -45.29 61.17
C ASN A 437 -64.68 -43.86 61.03
N PHE A 438 -64.36 -42.99 62.00
CA PHE A 438 -64.77 -41.58 62.02
C PHE A 438 -63.80 -40.62 61.29
N ALA A 439 -62.62 -41.10 60.92
CA ALA A 439 -61.57 -40.33 60.23
C ALA A 439 -60.69 -41.24 59.37
N SER A 440 -60.04 -40.67 58.36
CA SER A 440 -59.11 -41.39 57.47
C SER A 440 -57.73 -40.71 57.45
N PRO A 441 -56.62 -41.49 57.48
CA PRO A 441 -55.28 -40.94 57.51
C PRO A 441 -54.89 -40.36 56.13
N PHE A 442 -53.99 -39.39 56.14
CA PHE A 442 -53.36 -38.87 54.94
C PHE A 442 -51.87 -38.59 55.19
N VAL A 443 -51.09 -38.66 54.12
CA VAL A 443 -49.65 -38.34 54.14
C VAL A 443 -49.35 -37.28 53.09
N LEU A 444 -48.65 -36.22 53.49
CA LEU A 444 -48.19 -35.12 52.65
C LEU A 444 -46.66 -35.05 52.67
N ILE A 445 -46.04 -34.80 51.52
CA ILE A 445 -44.60 -34.49 51.41
C ILE A 445 -44.42 -33.03 50.98
N LEU A 446 -44.21 -32.11 51.91
CA LEU A 446 -44.09 -30.68 51.63
C LEU A 446 -42.64 -30.32 51.28
N PRO A 447 -42.30 -30.00 50.01
CA PRO A 447 -40.94 -29.63 49.65
C PRO A 447 -40.57 -28.28 50.25
N LEU A 448 -39.35 -28.14 50.76
CA LEU A 448 -38.82 -26.89 51.29
C LEU A 448 -38.30 -26.00 50.15
N LYS A 449 -38.57 -24.70 50.20
CA LYS A 449 -37.98 -23.70 49.28
C LYS A 449 -36.46 -23.64 49.42
N ASN A 450 -35.98 -23.68 50.67
CA ASN A 450 -34.56 -23.69 51.00
C ASN A 450 -34.22 -25.01 51.71
N PRO A 451 -33.45 -25.92 51.07
CA PRO A 451 -33.04 -27.16 51.71
C PRO A 451 -32.18 -26.89 52.95
N ILE A 452 -32.43 -27.64 54.01
CA ILE A 452 -31.73 -27.49 55.30
C ILE A 452 -30.63 -28.54 55.37
N PRO A 453 -29.39 -28.18 55.75
CA PRO A 453 -28.33 -29.18 55.89
C PRO A 453 -28.73 -30.20 56.96
N ALA A 454 -28.79 -31.48 56.58
CA ALA A 454 -29.04 -32.53 57.54
C ALA A 454 -27.91 -32.53 58.58
N PRO A 455 -28.23 -32.65 59.88
CA PRO A 455 -27.22 -32.85 60.90
C PRO A 455 -26.43 -34.12 60.53
N ILE A 456 -25.12 -33.97 60.35
CA ILE A 456 -24.24 -35.08 60.03
C ILE A 456 -23.80 -35.71 61.35
N LYS A 457 -23.80 -37.04 61.42
CA LYS A 457 -23.27 -37.78 62.57
C LYS A 457 -21.75 -37.69 62.66
#